data_AF-X1Q7U2-F1
#
_entry.id   AF-X1Q7U2-F1
#
_cell.length_a   1.000
_cell.length_b   1.000
_cell.length_c   1.000
_cell.angle_alpha   90.00
_cell.angle_beta   90.00
_cell.angle_gamma   90.00
#
_symmetry.space_group_name_H-M   'P 1'
#
loop_
_entity.id
_entity.type
_entity.pdbx_description
1 polymer ?
#
loop_
_entity_poly.entity_id
_entity_poly.type
_entity_poly.pdbx_seq_one_letter_code
_entity_poly.pdbx_strand_id
1 'polypeptide(L)'
;AAMGMPDAFLWEVADFSGMTGNRDLFIGDVVHKAFVSVDEAGTEAAAATAVVMPTAMPPQERVEVTIDRPFVFLVHDIETGAILFVGRMVAPSA
;
A
#
# COMPACT_ATOMS: atom_id res chain seq x y z
N ALA A 1 -13.93 3.41 17.84
CA ALA A 1 -12.84 4.40 17.68
C ALA A 1 -11.63 4.12 18.59
N ALA A 2 -10.97 2.96 18.44
CA ALA A 2 -9.84 2.59 19.30
C ALA A 2 -8.57 3.44 19.08
N MET A 3 -8.49 4.15 17.94
CA MET A 3 -7.35 4.98 17.54
C MET A 3 -7.48 6.46 17.94
N GLY A 4 -8.37 6.79 18.89
CA GLY A 4 -8.41 8.12 19.52
C GLY A 4 -9.36 9.16 18.92
N MET A 5 -10.32 8.77 18.08
CA MET A 5 -11.34 9.68 17.51
C MET A 5 -12.78 9.17 17.74
N PRO A 6 -13.27 9.08 18.99
CA PRO A 6 -14.63 8.62 19.28
C PRO A 6 -15.71 9.66 19.00
N ASP A 7 -15.44 10.93 19.31
CA ASP A 7 -16.43 12.01 19.29
C ASP A 7 -17.10 12.20 17.93
N ALA A 8 -16.33 12.02 16.85
CA ALA A 8 -16.83 12.13 15.47
C ALA A 8 -17.98 11.14 15.15
N PHE A 9 -18.07 10.02 15.88
CA PHE A 9 -19.04 8.95 15.65
C PHE A 9 -20.19 8.95 16.68
N LEU A 10 -20.20 9.91 17.62
CA LEU A 10 -21.18 9.98 18.69
C LEU A 10 -22.21 11.07 18.40
N TRP A 11 -23.49 10.67 18.40
CA TRP A 11 -24.62 11.60 18.39
C TRP A 11 -24.52 12.59 19.55
N GLU A 12 -24.91 13.86 19.33
CA GLU A 12 -24.82 14.99 20.28
C GLU A 12 -23.42 15.40 20.76
N VAL A 13 -22.40 14.58 20.56
CA VAL A 13 -21.00 14.91 20.91
C VAL A 13 -20.25 15.47 19.70
N ALA A 14 -20.43 14.85 18.52
CA ALA A 14 -19.79 15.29 17.29
C ALA A 14 -20.05 16.78 17.01
N ASP A 15 -19.02 17.48 16.54
CA ASP A 15 -19.13 18.88 16.14
C ASP A 15 -18.61 19.06 14.72
N PHE A 16 -19.53 18.95 13.76
CA PHE A 16 -19.30 19.28 12.36
C PHE A 16 -19.98 20.60 11.96
N SER A 17 -20.17 21.52 12.92
CA SER A 17 -20.81 22.82 12.66
C SER A 17 -20.08 23.67 11.61
N GLY A 18 -18.78 23.43 11.39
CA GLY A 18 -18.04 24.02 10.27
C GLY A 18 -18.55 23.62 8.87
N MET A 19 -19.34 22.55 8.76
CA MET A 19 -19.93 22.08 7.48
C MET A 19 -21.34 22.62 7.27
N THR A 20 -22.18 22.63 8.31
CA THR A 20 -23.63 22.88 8.20
C THR A 20 -24.13 24.09 9.00
N GLY A 21 -23.33 24.64 9.92
CA GLY A 21 -23.71 25.73 10.82
C GLY A 21 -24.47 25.31 12.08
N ASN A 22 -24.73 24.01 12.27
CA ASN A 22 -25.41 23.40 13.42
C ASN A 22 -24.72 22.09 13.85
N ARG A 23 -25.16 21.47 14.95
CA ARG A 23 -24.52 20.29 15.58
C ARG A 23 -25.36 19.01 15.49
N ASP A 24 -26.04 18.81 14.37
CA ASP A 24 -26.92 17.65 14.11
C ASP A 24 -26.28 16.57 13.21
N LEU A 25 -25.01 16.73 12.86
CA LEU A 25 -24.24 15.81 12.02
C LEU A 25 -23.26 14.98 12.86
N PHE A 26 -23.13 13.70 12.53
CA PHE A 26 -22.13 12.76 13.07
C PHE A 26 -21.78 11.71 12.02
N ILE A 27 -20.66 11.01 12.18
CA ILE A 27 -20.24 9.94 11.28
C ILE A 27 -20.94 8.63 11.68
N GLY A 28 -21.71 8.06 10.76
CA GLY A 28 -22.28 6.73 10.92
C GLY A 28 -21.26 5.61 10.64
N ASP A 29 -20.64 5.65 9.46
CA ASP A 29 -19.62 4.68 9.05
C ASP A 29 -18.60 5.33 8.08
N VAL A 30 -17.39 4.77 8.04
CA VAL A 30 -16.34 5.13 7.09
C VAL A 30 -15.92 3.87 6.36
N VAL A 31 -16.29 3.79 5.09
CA VAL A 31 -16.03 2.60 4.26
C VAL A 31 -14.83 2.86 3.36
N HIS A 32 -13.83 1.97 3.42
CA HIS A 32 -12.68 1.96 2.52
C HIS A 32 -12.53 0.59 1.87
N LYS A 33 -12.36 0.57 0.54
CA LYS A 33 -12.11 -0.65 -0.25
C LYS A 33 -10.97 -0.37 -1.23
N ALA A 34 -9.96 -1.23 -1.23
CA ALA A 34 -8.81 -1.17 -2.11
C ALA A 34 -8.64 -2.49 -2.86
N PHE A 35 -8.06 -2.42 -4.06
CA PHE A 35 -7.72 -3.57 -4.88
C PHE A 35 -6.34 -3.34 -5.50
N VAL A 36 -5.49 -4.38 -5.46
CA VAL A 36 -4.14 -4.37 -6.04
C VAL A 36 -4.02 -5.60 -6.91
N SER A 37 -3.61 -5.40 -8.16
CA SER A 37 -3.26 -6.47 -9.11
C SER A 37 -1.78 -6.35 -9.41
N VAL A 38 -1.08 -7.49 -9.45
CA VAL A 38 0.32 -7.59 -9.83
C VAL A 38 0.39 -8.59 -10.98
N ASP A 39 0.94 -8.15 -12.10
CA ASP A 39 1.20 -8.97 -13.27
C ASP A 39 2.59 -8.62 -13.82
N GLU A 40 3.10 -9.45 -14.74
CA GLU A 40 4.41 -9.26 -15.36
C GLU A 40 4.47 -8.00 -16.24
N ALA A 41 3.32 -7.52 -16.72
CA ALA A 41 3.23 -6.32 -17.54
C ALA A 41 3.30 -5.02 -16.71
N GLY A 42 2.96 -5.09 -15.42
CA GLY A 42 2.74 -3.94 -14.55
C GLY A 42 3.97 -3.08 -14.31
N THR A 43 5.20 -3.61 -14.45
CA THR A 43 6.45 -2.81 -14.36
C THR A 43 7.70 -3.45 -15.02
N GLU A 44 7.67 -4.67 -15.59
CA GLU A 44 8.92 -5.43 -15.71
C GLU A 44 9.03 -6.46 -16.87
N ALA A 45 8.72 -6.08 -18.11
CA ALA A 45 9.33 -6.75 -19.27
C ALA A 45 10.74 -6.21 -19.59
N ALA A 46 11.17 -5.11 -18.95
CA ALA A 46 12.39 -4.38 -19.29
C ALA A 46 13.70 -4.99 -18.72
N ALA A 47 13.63 -5.85 -17.70
CA ALA A 47 14.81 -6.45 -17.05
C ALA A 47 15.21 -7.83 -17.63
N ALA A 48 14.43 -8.39 -18.58
CA ALA A 48 14.64 -9.74 -19.07
C ALA A 48 15.84 -9.91 -20.04
N THR A 49 16.52 -8.82 -20.44
CA THR A 49 17.67 -8.89 -21.37
C THR A 49 18.85 -8.04 -20.90
N ALA A 50 19.65 -8.58 -19.98
CA ALA A 50 20.99 -8.05 -19.71
C ALA A 50 22.02 -8.64 -20.69
N VAL A 51 22.63 -7.81 -21.53
CA VAL A 51 23.84 -8.19 -22.29
C VAL A 51 25.03 -8.09 -21.33
N VAL A 52 25.47 -9.21 -20.78
CA VAL A 52 26.64 -9.27 -19.91
C VAL A 52 27.90 -9.48 -20.75
N MET A 53 28.75 -8.45 -20.85
CA MET A 53 30.11 -8.60 -21.38
C MET A 53 31.00 -9.15 -20.25
N PRO A 54 31.57 -10.36 -20.39
CA PRO A 54 32.43 -10.91 -19.35
C PRO A 54 33.70 -10.05 -19.24
N THR A 55 33.88 -9.39 -18.09
CA THR A 55 35.17 -8.81 -17.70
C THR A 55 36.01 -9.88 -17.01
N ALA A 56 37.33 -9.72 -16.95
CA ALA A 56 38.25 -10.69 -16.32
C ALA A 56 38.09 -10.82 -14.79
N MET A 57 37.09 -10.16 -14.19
CA MET A 57 36.74 -10.28 -12.79
C MET A 57 35.92 -11.55 -12.54
N PRO A 58 36.14 -12.26 -11.41
CA PRO A 58 35.23 -13.31 -11.00
C PRO A 58 33.80 -12.74 -10.90
N PRO A 59 32.77 -13.50 -11.35
CA PRO A 59 31.39 -13.04 -11.28
C PRO A 59 31.06 -12.61 -9.85
N GLN A 60 30.48 -11.42 -9.68
CA GLN A 60 29.86 -11.07 -8.40
C GLN A 60 28.79 -12.13 -8.10
N GLU A 61 28.76 -12.63 -6.87
CA GLU A 61 27.73 -13.58 -6.44
C GLU A 61 26.35 -12.95 -6.65
N ARG A 62 25.49 -13.64 -7.41
CA ARG A 62 24.09 -13.21 -7.57
C ARG A 62 23.37 -13.42 -6.26
N VAL A 63 22.67 -12.37 -5.81
CA VAL A 63 21.74 -12.49 -4.70
C VAL A 63 20.40 -12.95 -5.28
N GLU A 64 20.02 -14.19 -4.96
CA GLU A 64 18.69 -14.71 -5.29
C GLU A 64 17.70 -14.33 -4.19
N VAL A 65 16.56 -13.76 -4.58
CA VAL A 65 15.46 -13.42 -3.67
C VAL A 65 14.22 -14.16 -4.12
N THR A 66 13.78 -15.11 -3.31
CA THR A 66 12.55 -15.88 -3.53
C THR A 66 11.50 -15.48 -2.49
N ILE A 67 10.33 -15.03 -2.98
CA ILE A 67 9.19 -14.66 -2.14
C ILE A 67 8.16 -15.81 -2.20
N ASP A 68 8.42 -16.88 -1.46
CA ASP A 68 7.63 -18.13 -1.44
C ASP A 68 6.80 -18.32 -0.15
N ARG A 69 6.68 -17.26 0.65
CA ARG A 69 5.97 -17.26 1.95
C ARG A 69 5.30 -15.91 2.18
N PRO A 70 4.40 -15.77 3.18
CA PRO A 70 3.71 -14.51 3.43
C PRO A 70 4.65 -13.31 3.55
N PHE A 71 4.30 -12.21 2.89
CA PHE A 71 5.11 -11.00 2.83
C PHE A 71 4.25 -9.73 2.94
N VAL A 72 4.90 -8.63 3.29
CA VAL A 72 4.31 -7.28 3.28
C VAL A 72 4.77 -6.57 2.02
N PHE A 73 3.89 -5.79 1.41
CA PHE A 73 4.22 -4.94 0.27
C PHE A 73 3.77 -3.50 0.54
N LEU A 74 4.50 -2.57 -0.08
CA LEU A 74 4.18 -1.15 -0.10
C LEU A 74 4.25 -0.66 -1.54
N VAL A 75 3.22 0.06 -1.98
CA VAL A 75 3.30 0.92 -3.16
C VAL A 75 3.40 2.33 -2.62
N HIS A 76 4.50 3.01 -2.89
CA HIS A 76 4.74 4.35 -2.38
C HIS A 76 5.27 5.25 -3.48
N ASP A 77 4.94 6.53 -3.36
CA ASP A 77 5.54 7.56 -4.17
C ASP A 77 6.96 7.86 -3.66
N ILE A 78 7.93 7.94 -4.56
CA ILE A 78 9.35 8.09 -4.20
C ILE A 78 9.68 9.55 -3.88
N GLU A 79 9.05 10.51 -4.56
CA GLU A 79 9.35 11.93 -4.39
C GLU A 79 8.80 12.48 -3.06
N THR A 80 7.57 12.12 -2.74
CA THR A 80 6.86 12.58 -1.53
C THR A 80 7.00 11.62 -0.35
N GLY A 81 7.37 10.36 -0.60
CA GLY A 81 7.37 9.30 0.42
C GLY A 81 5.97 8.83 0.83
N ALA A 82 4.91 9.25 0.12
CA ALA A 82 3.54 8.89 0.46
C ALA A 82 3.28 7.40 0.23
N ILE A 83 2.73 6.72 1.23
CA ILE A 83 2.29 5.33 1.11
C ILE A 83 0.92 5.32 0.40
N LEU A 84 0.90 4.82 -0.83
CA LEU A 84 -0.31 4.70 -1.64
C LEU A 84 -1.08 3.43 -1.28
N PHE A 85 -0.35 2.32 -1.10
CA PHE A 85 -0.89 1.05 -0.64
C PHE A 85 0.06 0.39 0.34
N VAL A 86 -0.51 -0.22 1.38
CA VAL A 86 0.21 -1.13 2.29
C VAL A 86 -0.65 -2.36 2.50
N GLY A 87 -0.05 -3.54 2.38
CA GLY A 87 -0.79 -4.78 2.47
C GLY A 87 0.10 -5.96 2.82
N ARG A 88 -0.56 -7.07 3.15
CA ARG A 88 0.08 -8.35 3.43
C ARG A 88 -0.47 -9.40 2.47
N MET A 89 0.40 -10.00 1.68
CA MET A 89 0.07 -11.18 0.87
C MET A 89 0.25 -12.42 1.74
N VAL A 90 -0.84 -13.11 2.05
CA VAL A 90 -0.82 -14.33 2.89
C VAL A 90 -0.83 -15.59 2.03
N ALA A 91 -1.68 -15.59 1.02
CA ALA A 91 -1.84 -16.69 0.09
C ALA A 91 -2.20 -16.09 -1.27
N PRO A 92 -1.30 -16.14 -2.26
CA PRO A 92 -1.67 -15.84 -3.63
C PRO A 92 -2.57 -16.98 -4.12
N SER A 93 -3.83 -16.70 -4.39
CA SER A 93 -4.66 -17.61 -5.18
C SER A 93 -4.29 -17.42 -6.65
N ALA A 94 -4.04 -18.52 -7.35
CA ALA A 94 -3.90 -18.53 -8.82
C ALA A 94 -5.24 -18.19 -9.50
#